data_AF-A0A7W4NR17-F1
#
_entry.id   AF-A0A7W4NR17-F1
#
_cell.length_a   1.000
_cell.length_b   1.000
_cell.length_c   1.000
_cell.angle_alpha   90.00
_cell.angle_beta   90.00
_cell.angle_gamma   90.00
#
_symmetry.space_group_name_H-M   'P 1'
#
loop_
_entity.id
_entity.type
_entity.pdbx_description
1 polymer ?
#
loop_
_entity_poly.entity_id
_entity_poly.type
_entity_poly.pdbx_seq_one_letter_code
_entity_poly.pdbx_strand_id
1 'polypeptide(L)'
;MRGDIGFLTSIPVALLSVWLVCRLARLEGNQILSGCLFIMADAMLYDAVALRWFPALYAADDHTCRLASAWLLWGYGISAWGALLLGLWRERQAARA
;
A
#
# COMPACT_ATOMS: atom_id res chain seq x y z
N MET A 1 -14.79 11.46 14.30
CA MET A 1 -15.19 12.07 13.01
C MET A 1 -14.17 13.05 12.44
N ARG A 2 -12.94 13.18 12.97
CA ARG A 2 -11.86 13.93 12.30
C ARG A 2 -10.90 12.90 11.70
N GLY A 3 -10.78 12.87 10.37
CA GLY A 3 -9.89 11.97 9.63
C GLY A 3 -10.59 10.92 8.76
N ASP A 4 -11.83 10.53 9.11
CA ASP A 4 -12.55 9.44 8.42
C ASP A 4 -12.79 9.73 6.93
N ILE A 5 -13.14 10.98 6.59
CA ILE A 5 -13.32 11.40 5.19
C ILE A 5 -11.99 11.33 4.44
N GLY A 6 -10.90 11.82 5.04
CA GLY A 6 -9.56 11.77 4.45
C GLY A 6 -9.12 10.32 4.19
N PHE A 7 -9.35 9.43 5.15
CA PHE A 7 -9.08 8.01 5.02
C PHE A 7 -9.93 7.35 3.93
N LEU A 8 -11.23 7.64 3.88
CA LEU A 8 -12.11 7.10 2.83
C LEU A 8 -11.72 7.61 1.44
N THR A 9 -11.31 8.88 1.32
CA THR A 9 -10.86 9.45 0.04
C THR A 9 -9.47 8.96 -0.37
N SER A 10 -8.64 8.47 0.55
CA SER A 10 -7.30 7.97 0.21
C SER A 10 -7.38 6.70 -0.65
N ILE A 11 -8.42 5.88 -0.45
CA ILE A 11 -8.65 4.64 -1.22
C ILE A 11 -8.83 4.92 -2.72
N PRO A 12 -9.83 5.73 -3.17
CA PRO A 12 -9.99 6.02 -4.59
C PRO A 12 -8.81 6.81 -5.17
N VAL A 13 -8.17 7.68 -4.37
CA VAL A 13 -6.97 8.41 -4.81
C VAL A 13 -5.79 7.47 -5.05
N ALA A 14 -5.56 6.50 -4.18
CA ALA A 14 -4.52 5.49 -4.34
C ALA A 14 -4.79 4.63 -5.58
N LEU A 15 -6.03 4.18 -5.79
CA LEU A 15 -6.42 3.42 -6.98
C LEU A 15 -6.22 4.23 -8.27
N LEU A 16 -6.60 5.51 -8.26
CA LEU A 16 -6.38 6.42 -9.38
C LEU A 16 -4.89 6.59 -9.67
N SER A 17 -4.07 6.72 -8.63
CA SER A 17 -2.61 6.86 -8.75
C SER A 17 -1.99 5.61 -9.37
N VAL A 18 -2.36 4.41 -8.89
CA VAL A 18 -1.90 3.14 -9.45
C VAL A 18 -2.33 3.00 -10.92
N TRP A 19 -3.59 3.31 -11.23
CA TRP A 19 -4.09 3.29 -12.61
C TRP A 19 -3.30 4.24 -13.52
N LEU A 20 -3.04 5.46 -13.05
CA LEU A 20 -2.32 6.48 -13.80
C LEU A 20 -0.86 6.07 -14.05
N VAL A 21 -0.17 5.54 -13.04
CA VAL A 21 1.19 5.00 -13.19
C VAL A 21 1.21 3.84 -14.18
N CYS A 22 0.29 2.88 -14.05
CA CYS A 22 0.20 1.75 -14.98
C CYS A 22 -0.04 2.22 -16.42
N ARG A 23 -0.90 3.22 -16.61
CA ARG A 23 -1.24 3.77 -17.94
C ARG A 23 -0.08 4.54 -18.56
N LEU A 24 0.60 5.39 -17.78
CA LEU A 24 1.70 6.22 -18.27
C LEU A 24 2.96 5.41 -18.54
N ALA A 25 3.29 4.47 -17.66
CA ALA A 25 4.49 3.64 -17.78
C ALA A 25 4.30 2.39 -18.65
N ARG A 26 3.08 2.10 -19.13
CA ARG A 26 2.73 0.91 -19.93
C ARG A 26 3.24 -0.40 -19.31
N LEU A 27 3.10 -0.53 -17.99
CA LEU A 27 3.67 -1.65 -17.25
C LEU A 27 3.03 -2.99 -17.61
N GLU A 28 3.89 -3.99 -17.84
CA GLU A 28 3.49 -5.39 -17.96
C GLU A 28 3.04 -5.96 -16.60
N GLY A 29 2.21 -7.01 -16.61
CA GLY A 29 1.63 -7.58 -15.38
C GLY A 29 2.67 -7.94 -14.31
N ASN A 30 3.79 -8.53 -14.72
CA ASN A 30 4.89 -8.90 -13.82
C ASN A 30 5.59 -7.68 -13.19
N GLN A 31 5.77 -6.60 -13.97
CA GLN A 31 6.42 -5.37 -13.49
C GLN A 31 5.57 -4.63 -12.43
N ILE A 32 4.24 -4.75 -12.52
CA ILE A 32 3.32 -4.13 -11.56
C ILE A 32 3.47 -4.79 -10.19
N LEU A 33 3.50 -6.13 -10.14
CA LEU A 33 3.64 -6.85 -8.89
C LEU A 33 4.97 -6.50 -8.21
N SER A 34 6.09 -6.62 -8.94
CA SER A 34 7.42 -6.31 -8.39
C SER A 34 7.52 -4.85 -7.94
N GLY A 35 7.01 -3.91 -8.73
CA GLY A 35 7.01 -2.48 -8.39
C GLY A 35 6.18 -2.15 -7.15
N CYS A 36 4.97 -2.73 -7.05
CA CYS A 36 4.11 -2.56 -5.87
C CYS A 36 4.75 -3.12 -4.61
N LEU A 37 5.33 -4.32 -4.67
CA LEU A 37 5.99 -4.93 -3.51
C LEU A 37 7.23 -4.13 -3.07
N PHE A 38 8.01 -3.61 -4.02
CA PHE A 38 9.18 -2.80 -3.71
C PHE A 38 8.82 -1.50 -2.99
N ILE A 39 7.90 -0.70 -3.54
CA ILE A 39 7.46 0.55 -2.90
C ILE A 39 6.81 0.29 -1.54
N MET A 40 6.07 -0.81 -1.41
CA MET A 40 5.43 -1.19 -0.16
C MET A 40 6.45 -1.58 0.92
N ALA A 41 7.50 -2.32 0.55
CA ALA A 41 8.59 -2.64 1.47
C ALA A 41 9.33 -1.37 1.93
N ASP A 42 9.60 -0.43 1.02
CA ASP A 42 10.20 0.86 1.34
C ASP A 42 9.31 1.68 2.29
N ALA A 43 8.01 1.80 1.98
CA ALA A 43 7.05 2.50 2.82
C ALA A 43 6.98 1.89 4.22
N MET A 44 6.90 0.56 4.31
CA MET A 44 6.90 -0.17 5.58
C MET A 44 8.19 0.04 6.37
N LEU A 45 9.34 0.11 5.69
CA LEU A 45 10.63 0.40 6.34
C LEU A 45 10.65 1.81 6.93
N TYR A 46 10.20 2.82 6.17
CA TYR A 46 10.12 4.20 6.65
C TYR A 46 9.16 4.33 7.83
N ASP A 47 8.01 3.65 7.80
CA ASP A 47 7.08 3.60 8.93
C ASP A 47 7.72 2.96 10.17
N ALA A 48 8.43 1.84 10.01
CA ALA A 48 9.11 1.18 11.13
C ALA A 48 10.20 2.08 11.76
N VAL A 49 10.97 2.78 10.91
CA VAL A 49 11.94 3.80 11.33
C VAL A 49 11.23 4.91 12.10
N ALA A 50 10.16 5.47 11.56
CA ALA A 50 9.43 6.57 12.18
C ALA A 50 8.80 6.16 13.52
N LEU A 51 8.17 4.98 13.59
CA LEU A 51 7.60 4.44 14.83
C LEU A 51 8.67 4.19 15.91
N ARG A 52 9.88 3.77 15.51
CA ARG A 52 10.97 3.49 16.45
C ARG A 52 11.62 4.74 17.02
N TRP A 53 11.90 5.74 16.19
CA TRP A 53 12.69 6.92 16.58
C TRP A 53 11.85 8.17 16.80
N PHE A 54 10.65 8.24 16.23
CA PHE A 54 9.75 9.39 16.28
C PHE A 54 8.29 8.99 16.60
N PRO A 55 8.03 8.20 17.66
CA PRO A 55 6.69 7.67 17.96
C PRO A 55 5.63 8.76 18.15
N ALA A 56 6.03 9.95 18.58
CA ALA A 56 5.16 11.12 18.73
C ALA A 56 4.51 11.60 17.41
N LEU A 57 5.04 11.20 16.24
CA LEU A 57 4.41 11.47 14.94
C LEU A 57 3.14 10.65 14.73
N TYR A 58 3.03 9.47 15.33
CA TYR A 58 1.92 8.54 15.11
C TYR A 58 0.90 8.57 16.24
N ALA A 59 1.34 8.72 17.50
CA ALA A 59 0.44 8.71 18.64
C ALA A 59 1.01 9.46 19.85
N ALA A 60 0.10 9.89 20.74
CA ALA A 60 0.46 10.52 22.01
C ALA A 60 0.92 9.49 23.08
N ASP A 61 0.57 8.22 22.91
CA ASP A 61 0.86 7.15 23.87
C ASP A 61 1.33 5.86 23.19
N ASP A 62 2.10 5.05 23.91
CA ASP A 62 2.74 3.82 23.39
C ASP A 62 1.72 2.73 23.02
N HIS A 63 0.58 2.67 23.72
CA HIS A 63 -0.46 1.68 23.42
C HIS A 63 -1.09 1.97 22.05
N THR A 64 -1.49 3.21 21.81
CA THR A 64 -2.06 3.63 20.52
C THR A 64 -1.04 3.47 19.40
N CYS A 65 0.25 3.74 19.65
CA CYS A 65 1.33 3.54 18.69
C CYS A 65 1.46 2.07 18.26
N ARG A 66 1.43 1.13 19.23
CA ARG A 66 1.45 -0.32 18.93
C ARG A 66 0.25 -0.77 18.13
N LEU A 67 -0.95 -0.31 18.49
CA LEU A 67 -2.16 -0.65 17.74
C LEU A 67 -2.11 -0.10 16.31
N ALA A 68 -1.66 1.14 16.13
CA ALA A 68 -1.46 1.74 14.81
C ALA A 68 -0.44 0.96 13.97
N SER A 69 0.68 0.55 14.57
CA SER A 69 1.69 -0.27 13.88
C SER A 69 1.15 -1.63 13.41
N ALA A 70 0.28 -2.26 14.20
CA ALA A 70 -0.38 -3.51 13.81
C ALA A 70 -1.35 -3.30 12.63
N TRP A 71 -2.10 -2.19 12.64
CA TRP A 71 -2.97 -1.81 11.52
C TRP A 71 -2.19 -1.50 10.23
N LEU A 72 -1.04 -0.84 10.33
CA LEU A 72 -0.14 -0.59 9.19
C LEU A 72 0.34 -1.91 8.60
N LEU A 73 0.86 -2.82 9.42
CA LEU A 73 1.31 -4.14 8.97
C LEU A 73 0.19 -4.92 8.27
N TRP A 74 -1.02 -4.87 8.84
CA TRP A 74 -2.19 -5.50 8.24
C TRP A 74 -2.57 -4.88 6.89
N GLY A 75 -2.56 -3.54 6.80
CA GLY A 75 -2.81 -2.80 5.56
C GLY A 75 -1.78 -3.11 4.47
N TYR A 76 -0.50 -3.21 4.82
CA TYR A 76 0.56 -3.65 3.91
C TYR A 76 0.33 -5.08 3.44
N GLY A 77 0.01 -6.00 4.35
CA GLY A 77 -0.29 -7.39 4.00
C GLY A 77 -1.44 -7.52 2.99
N ILE A 78 -2.55 -6.84 3.21
CA ILE A 78 -3.70 -6.84 2.27
C ILE A 78 -3.33 -6.23 0.93
N SER A 79 -2.58 -5.13 0.95
CA SER A 79 -2.15 -4.47 -0.29
C SER A 79 -1.24 -5.37 -1.12
N ALA A 80 -0.33 -6.12 -0.47
CA ALA A 80 0.53 -7.10 -1.14
C ALA A 80 -0.29 -8.24 -1.76
N TRP A 81 -1.28 -8.77 -1.03
CA TRP A 81 -2.21 -9.77 -1.56
C TRP A 81 -3.02 -9.23 -2.74
N GLY A 82 -3.50 -7.98 -2.66
CA GLY A 82 -4.21 -7.32 -3.76
C GLY A 82 -3.34 -7.16 -5.01
N ALA A 83 -2.09 -6.74 -4.84
CA ALA A 83 -1.11 -6.64 -5.93
C ALA A 83 -0.84 -8.01 -6.58
N LEU A 84 -0.70 -9.06 -5.78
CA LEU A 84 -0.53 -10.44 -6.27
C LEU A 84 -1.73 -10.88 -7.11
N LEU A 85 -2.96 -10.72 -6.59
CA LEU A 85 -4.18 -11.09 -7.29
C LEU A 85 -4.35 -10.31 -8.60
N LEU A 86 -4.02 -9.02 -8.61
CA LEU A 86 -4.06 -8.19 -9.82
C LEU A 86 -3.05 -8.66 -10.86
N GLY A 87 -1.81 -8.96 -10.45
CA GLY A 87 -0.77 -9.51 -11.32
C GLY A 87 -1.22 -10.82 -11.97
N LEU A 88 -1.68 -11.77 -11.15
CA LEU A 88 -2.19 -13.07 -11.62
C LEU A 88 -3.40 -12.94 -12.55
N TRP A 89 -4.32 -12.02 -12.24
CA TRP A 89 -5.49 -11.77 -13.08
C TRP A 89 -5.11 -11.23 -14.45
N ARG A 90 -4.14 -10.31 -14.51
CA ARG A 90 -3.64 -9.74 -15.77
C ARG A 90 -2.86 -10.75 -16.61
N GLU A 91 -2.03 -11.59 -16.00
CA GLU A 91 -1.34 -12.68 -16.70
C GLU A 91 -2.33 -13.66 -17.34
N ARG A 92 -3.38 -14.04 -16.61
CA ARG A 92 -4.45 -14.90 -17.14
C ARG A 92 -5.20 -14.29 -18.32
N GLN A 93 -5.39 -12.97 -18.34
CA GLN A 93 -6.01 -12.29 -19.47
C GLN A 93 -5.08 -12.25 -20.68
N ALA A 94 -3.80 -11.97 -20.48
CA ALA A 94 -2.80 -11.99 -21.55
C ALA A 94 -2.67 -13.38 -22.20
N ALA A 95 -2.78 -14.46 -21.41
CA ALA A 95 -2.74 -15.83 -21.92
C ALA A 95 -4.02 -16.27 -22.67
N ARG A 96 -5.11 -15.49 -22.59
CA ARG A 96 -6.40 -15.78 -23.23
C ARG A 96 -6.65 -14.96 -24.51
N ALA A 97 -5.82 -13.95 -24.77
CA ALA A 97 -5.89 -13.09 -25.95
C ALA A 97 -5.00 -13.64 -27.06
#